data_AF-A0AAD4ETU7-F1
#
_entry.id   AF-A0AAD4ETU7-F1
#
_cell.length_a   1.000
_cell.length_b   1.000
_cell.length_c   1.000
_cell.angle_alpha   90.00
_cell.angle_beta   90.00
_cell.angle_gamma   90.00
#
_symmetry.space_group_name_H-M   'P 1'
#
loop_
_entity.id
_entity.type
_entity.pdbx_description
1 polymer ?
#
loop_
_entity_poly.entity_id
_entity_poly.type
_entity_poly.pdbx_seq_one_letter_code
_entity_poly.pdbx_strand_id
1 'polypeptide(L)'
;MSLNTNQLDPRQHPLQAVATAIGAGIQGEHRSPRVSHMQSANEGPADIIAKVSGCAPGGKREDDAPYFTNNEGHPFPDPKLPLISGGPVFVRFSTVTFGREFPDEGRNPRGFAIKFYTMEGNYDIVGLNFPVFFCRDPIQGPDVIRSQSRNPKNFLLDFDALFDLLANTPEANHAGLMFFSDHGTPQGWRNNHGYGCHTFKWVNKEGRFVYIKYHFIAKDGQKQFTDEEAVRMCGEDPDYSKRDLWDAVERGDPIEWTAFVQVMQPEDADPDKLGFDPFDVTKVWPRGQFPMHEFGRLVLNKNPENFTRDVEQAAFSPGSMVPGIEDSPDPLLQFRMFFYRDAQYHRIGVNLHQVPVNCPFMAKSYASLNFDGPMRTDANHAGNKQYAPNSFSHKFRPDAAETPYVVHDSVVSRKSHFWHEGQKNDYDQAAQLWARVMTPQQRENT
;
A
#
# COMPACT_ATOMS: atom_id res chain seq x y z
N MET A 1 65.10 63.86 -26.91
CA MET A 1 64.12 63.85 -25.80
C MET A 1 64.09 62.44 -25.24
N SER A 2 64.44 62.34 -23.94
CA SER A 2 64.30 61.26 -22.94
C SER A 2 63.98 59.81 -23.36
N LEU A 3 64.90 58.91 -22.95
CA LEU A 3 64.63 57.54 -22.49
C LEU A 3 63.86 57.54 -21.16
N ASN A 4 63.09 56.49 -20.86
CA ASN A 4 62.90 55.84 -19.55
C ASN A 4 61.96 54.62 -19.72
N THR A 5 62.35 53.37 -19.47
CA THR A 5 62.71 52.66 -18.22
C THR A 5 61.52 52.38 -17.28
N ASN A 6 61.42 51.10 -16.86
CA ASN A 6 60.50 50.51 -15.88
C ASN A 6 59.04 50.44 -16.34
N GLN A 7 58.34 49.31 -16.34
CA GLN A 7 57.98 48.55 -15.15
C GLN A 7 57.29 47.23 -15.61
N LEU A 8 57.98 46.09 -15.60
CA LEU A 8 57.89 45.07 -14.54
C LEU A 8 57.44 45.59 -13.15
N ASP A 9 56.24 46.17 -13.04
CA ASP A 9 55.59 46.42 -11.74
C ASP A 9 54.59 45.29 -11.43
N PRO A 10 54.90 44.39 -10.48
CA PRO A 10 54.06 43.26 -10.10
C PRO A 10 52.76 43.65 -9.36
N ARG A 11 52.41 44.93 -9.24
CA ARG A 11 51.17 45.40 -8.59
C ARG A 11 49.97 45.53 -9.53
N GLN A 12 50.15 45.37 -10.85
CA GLN A 12 49.06 45.53 -11.83
C GLN A 12 48.34 44.22 -12.24
N HIS A 13 48.69 43.07 -11.65
CA HIS A 13 47.99 41.79 -11.91
C HIS A 13 47.54 41.06 -10.63
N PRO A 14 46.53 41.57 -9.90
CA PRO A 14 46.06 40.97 -8.64
C PRO A 14 45.38 39.59 -8.79
N LEU A 15 45.12 39.11 -10.02
CA LEU A 15 44.54 37.78 -10.27
C LEU A 15 45.55 36.71 -10.71
N GLN A 16 46.80 37.07 -11.00
CA GLN A 16 47.85 36.10 -11.37
C GLN A 16 48.82 35.75 -10.23
N ALA A 17 48.85 36.53 -9.13
CA ALA A 17 49.63 36.21 -7.94
C ALA A 17 48.94 35.24 -6.96
N VAL A 18 47.62 35.03 -7.09
CA VAL A 18 46.86 34.09 -6.25
C VAL A 18 46.96 32.65 -6.77
N ALA A 19 47.26 32.46 -8.06
CA ALA A 19 47.42 31.13 -8.67
C ALA A 19 48.73 30.42 -8.27
N THR A 20 49.75 31.16 -7.81
CA THR A 20 51.07 30.59 -7.48
C THR A 20 51.29 30.40 -5.97
N ALA A 21 50.41 30.95 -5.11
CA ALA A 21 50.55 30.90 -3.65
C ALA A 21 49.69 29.82 -2.95
N ILE A 22 48.78 29.15 -3.66
CA ILE A 22 47.98 28.03 -3.10
C ILE A 22 48.60 26.65 -3.44
N GLY A 23 49.65 26.63 -4.27
CA GLY A 23 50.35 25.42 -4.71
C GLY A 23 51.45 24.89 -3.77
N ALA A 24 51.70 25.49 -2.61
CA ALA A 24 52.78 25.05 -1.71
C ALA A 24 52.39 25.19 -0.23
N GLY A 25 52.09 24.04 0.40
CA GLY A 25 51.75 23.90 1.82
C GLY A 25 50.24 23.80 2.02
N ILE A 26 49.65 22.61 2.16
CA ILE A 26 49.79 21.75 3.33
C ILE A 26 49.85 20.28 2.89
N GLN A 27 50.99 19.64 3.15
CA GLN A 27 51.10 18.19 3.28
C GLN A 27 50.44 17.76 4.59
N GLY A 28 49.48 16.84 4.51
CA GLY A 28 48.90 16.13 5.65
C GLY A 28 48.42 14.74 5.21
N GLU A 29 49.16 13.72 5.66
CA GLU A 29 48.93 12.27 5.62
C GLU A 29 48.32 11.59 4.37
N HIS A 30 49.18 10.83 3.68
CA HIS A 30 48.80 9.86 2.64
C HIS A 30 47.97 8.70 3.21
N ARG A 31 46.71 8.59 2.79
CA ARG A 31 46.00 7.31 2.70
C ARG A 31 45.79 6.98 1.23
N SER A 32 46.43 5.91 0.77
CA SER A 32 46.33 5.38 -0.59
C SER A 32 44.86 5.21 -1.02
N PRO A 33 44.47 5.55 -2.27
CA PRO A 33 43.20 5.08 -2.82
C PRO A 33 43.26 3.56 -2.89
N ARG A 34 42.42 2.90 -2.10
CA ARG A 34 42.17 1.46 -2.22
C ARG A 34 41.67 1.20 -3.63
N VAL A 35 42.45 0.40 -4.35
CA VAL A 35 42.11 -0.30 -5.58
C VAL A 35 40.67 -0.81 -5.47
N SER A 36 39.76 -0.31 -6.31
CA SER A 36 38.42 -0.87 -6.42
C SER A 36 38.51 -2.22 -7.12
N HIS A 37 38.52 -3.29 -6.33
CA HIS A 37 38.18 -4.63 -6.81
C HIS A 37 36.68 -4.68 -7.09
N MET A 38 36.29 -4.24 -8.28
CA MET A 38 35.04 -4.61 -8.95
C MET A 38 35.27 -4.51 -10.46
N GLN A 39 36.20 -5.34 -10.96
CA GLN A 39 36.21 -5.76 -12.36
C GLN A 39 35.81 -7.23 -12.38
N SER A 40 34.76 -7.53 -13.16
CA SER A 40 34.21 -8.86 -13.51
C SER A 40 32.96 -9.30 -12.74
N ALA A 41 31.80 -8.89 -13.25
CA ALA A 41 30.67 -9.78 -13.54
C ALA A 41 29.72 -9.05 -14.50
N ASN A 42 30.05 -9.03 -15.80
CA ASN A 42 29.13 -8.63 -16.85
C ASN A 42 28.12 -9.78 -17.05
N GLU A 43 27.03 -9.78 -16.29
CA GLU A 43 25.77 -10.33 -16.78
C GLU A 43 24.84 -9.14 -17.01
N GLY A 44 24.38 -8.96 -18.25
CA GLY A 44 23.52 -7.83 -18.60
C GLY A 44 22.16 -7.96 -17.90
N PRO A 45 21.49 -6.83 -17.57
CA PRO A 45 20.20 -6.85 -16.86
C PRO A 45 19.12 -7.71 -17.53
N ALA A 46 19.19 -7.89 -18.84
CA ALA A 46 18.27 -8.74 -19.60
C ALA A 46 18.40 -10.24 -19.25
N ASP A 47 19.60 -10.76 -19.01
CA ASP A 47 19.81 -12.19 -18.69
C ASP A 47 19.40 -12.53 -17.25
N ILE A 48 19.55 -11.57 -16.34
CA ILE A 48 19.05 -11.69 -14.95
C ILE A 48 17.52 -11.68 -14.94
N ILE A 49 16.89 -10.80 -15.73
CA ILE A 49 15.43 -10.71 -15.84
C ILE A 49 14.84 -11.97 -16.47
N ALA A 50 15.48 -12.56 -17.50
CA ALA A 50 15.02 -13.80 -18.12
C ALA A 50 15.09 -15.01 -17.17
N LYS A 51 16.15 -15.11 -16.35
CA LYS A 51 16.31 -16.19 -15.35
C LYS A 51 15.34 -16.05 -14.16
N VAL A 52 14.99 -14.82 -13.78
CA VAL A 52 14.09 -14.55 -12.64
C VAL A 52 12.61 -14.60 -13.03
N SER A 53 12.25 -14.27 -14.28
CA SER A 53 10.85 -14.16 -14.71
C SER A 53 10.26 -15.42 -15.35
N GLY A 54 11.07 -16.40 -15.78
CA GLY A 54 10.57 -17.68 -16.33
C GLY A 54 9.76 -17.58 -17.63
N CYS A 55 9.77 -16.44 -18.33
CA CYS A 55 8.92 -16.21 -19.49
C CYS A 55 9.48 -16.85 -20.79
N ALA A 56 8.85 -17.93 -21.26
CA ALA A 56 8.97 -18.39 -22.66
C ALA A 56 7.90 -17.71 -23.56
N PRO A 57 8.20 -17.38 -24.82
CA PRO A 57 7.26 -16.67 -25.69
C PRO A 57 6.42 -17.61 -26.56
N GLY A 58 5.10 -17.39 -26.65
CA GLY A 58 4.35 -17.77 -27.86
C GLY A 58 2.85 -18.02 -27.74
N GLY A 59 2.07 -17.27 -28.54
CA GLY A 59 0.85 -17.77 -29.21
C GLY A 59 -0.49 -17.15 -28.79
N LYS A 60 -1.16 -16.42 -29.70
CA LYS A 60 -2.59 -16.06 -29.63
C LYS A 60 -3.46 -17.16 -30.26
N ARG A 61 -4.66 -17.45 -29.70
CA ARG A 61 -5.87 -17.93 -30.43
C ARG A 61 -7.19 -17.61 -29.72
N GLU A 62 -8.24 -17.63 -30.56
CA GLU A 62 -9.67 -17.23 -30.49
C GLU A 62 -10.57 -18.06 -29.54
N ASP A 63 -11.57 -17.45 -28.89
CA ASP A 63 -13.01 -17.56 -29.24
C ASP A 63 -13.95 -16.68 -28.37
N ASP A 64 -15.21 -16.58 -28.82
CA ASP A 64 -16.32 -15.77 -28.34
C ASP A 64 -17.25 -16.54 -27.37
N ALA A 65 -17.27 -16.18 -26.08
CA ALA A 65 -18.34 -16.54 -25.12
C ALA A 65 -18.35 -15.63 -23.85
N PRO A 66 -19.50 -15.49 -23.14
CA PRO A 66 -19.79 -14.33 -22.28
C PRO A 66 -19.40 -14.51 -20.81
N TYR A 67 -18.12 -14.40 -20.42
CA TYR A 67 -17.73 -14.50 -19.00
C TYR A 67 -16.58 -13.57 -18.59
N PHE A 68 -16.66 -13.02 -17.36
CA PHE A 68 -15.83 -11.98 -16.74
C PHE A 68 -14.34 -12.36 -16.68
N THR A 69 -13.42 -11.46 -17.06
CA THR A 69 -12.00 -11.80 -17.25
C THR A 69 -11.02 -10.93 -16.46
N ASN A 70 -9.80 -11.44 -16.19
CA ASN A 70 -8.66 -10.63 -15.74
C ASN A 70 -8.08 -9.77 -16.91
N ASN A 71 -7.02 -9.01 -16.65
CA ASN A 71 -6.36 -8.09 -17.60
C ASN A 71 -5.82 -8.76 -18.88
N GLU A 72 -5.81 -10.09 -18.92
CA GLU A 72 -5.34 -10.91 -20.05
C GLU A 72 -6.51 -11.57 -20.82
N GLY A 73 -7.77 -11.31 -20.41
CA GLY A 73 -8.94 -11.85 -21.09
C GLY A 73 -9.29 -13.29 -20.68
N HIS A 74 -8.78 -13.78 -19.54
CA HIS A 74 -9.07 -15.12 -19.02
C HIS A 74 -10.28 -15.15 -18.08
N PRO A 75 -11.25 -16.07 -18.25
CA PRO A 75 -12.49 -16.11 -17.47
C PRO A 75 -12.27 -16.39 -15.97
N PHE A 76 -13.09 -15.77 -15.14
CA PHE A 76 -13.12 -15.89 -13.68
C PHE A 76 -14.29 -16.78 -13.22
N PRO A 77 -14.13 -17.62 -12.17
CA PRO A 77 -12.87 -18.03 -11.57
C PRO A 77 -12.23 -19.18 -12.37
N ASP A 78 -11.10 -18.96 -13.04
CA ASP A 78 -10.24 -20.06 -13.46
C ASP A 78 -9.24 -20.37 -12.32
N PRO A 79 -9.40 -21.48 -11.59
CA PRO A 79 -8.46 -21.88 -10.55
C PRO A 79 -7.04 -22.13 -11.07
N LYS A 80 -6.82 -22.16 -12.39
CA LYS A 80 -5.50 -22.30 -13.02
C LYS A 80 -4.82 -20.96 -13.33
N LEU A 81 -5.52 -19.83 -13.27
CA LEU A 81 -5.01 -18.51 -13.67
C LEU A 81 -5.42 -17.45 -12.63
N PRO A 82 -4.54 -17.10 -11.69
CA PRO A 82 -4.85 -16.06 -10.70
C PRO A 82 -5.05 -14.69 -11.38
N LEU A 83 -5.89 -13.83 -10.80
CA LEU A 83 -6.13 -12.45 -11.30
C LEU A 83 -4.84 -11.66 -11.52
N ILE A 84 -3.83 -12.01 -10.74
CA ILE A 84 -2.45 -11.56 -10.87
C ILE A 84 -1.70 -12.83 -11.21
N SER A 85 -1.44 -13.08 -12.50
CA SER A 85 -0.65 -14.24 -12.92
C SER A 85 0.68 -14.18 -12.16
N GLY A 86 1.10 -15.32 -11.60
CA GLY A 86 2.15 -15.42 -10.58
C GLY A 86 3.29 -14.42 -10.81
N GLY A 87 3.47 -13.51 -9.86
CA GLY A 87 4.39 -12.39 -10.01
C GLY A 87 4.96 -11.99 -8.65
N PRO A 88 6.08 -11.26 -8.65
CA PRO A 88 6.69 -10.82 -7.40
C PRO A 88 5.73 -9.90 -6.64
N VAL A 89 5.78 -10.00 -5.32
CA VAL A 89 5.04 -9.14 -4.40
C VAL A 89 5.96 -8.61 -3.33
N PHE A 90 5.60 -7.47 -2.77
CA PHE A 90 6.18 -6.95 -1.54
C PHE A 90 5.07 -6.68 -0.53
N VAL A 91 5.19 -7.24 0.68
CA VAL A 91 4.19 -7.09 1.74
C VAL A 91 4.80 -6.39 2.93
N ARG A 92 4.08 -5.41 3.46
CA ARG A 92 4.44 -4.72 4.71
C ARG A 92 3.31 -4.89 5.73
N PHE A 93 3.66 -5.50 6.85
CA PHE A 93 2.84 -5.51 8.06
C PHE A 93 3.24 -4.35 8.97
N SER A 94 2.30 -3.88 9.78
CA SER A 94 2.60 -2.91 10.84
C SER A 94 1.50 -2.86 11.89
N THR A 95 1.79 -2.25 13.03
CA THR A 95 0.76 -1.57 13.84
C THR A 95 0.28 -0.31 13.10
N VAL A 96 -0.80 0.32 13.57
CA VAL A 96 -1.40 1.53 12.95
C VAL A 96 -0.99 2.81 13.69
N THR A 97 -1.06 2.84 15.02
CA THR A 97 -0.74 4.05 15.81
C THR A 97 0.57 3.94 16.60
N PHE A 98 0.96 5.03 17.28
CA PHE A 98 2.14 5.14 18.15
C PHE A 98 3.53 5.05 17.51
N GLY A 99 3.61 4.81 16.20
CA GLY A 99 4.83 4.92 15.42
C GLY A 99 5.71 3.67 15.48
N ARG A 100 6.93 3.80 14.96
CA ARG A 100 7.83 2.66 14.69
C ARG A 100 8.39 2.02 15.97
N GLU A 101 8.48 2.76 17.07
CA GLU A 101 9.00 2.26 18.34
C GLU A 101 7.94 1.58 19.22
N PHE A 102 6.68 1.49 18.77
CA PHE A 102 5.64 0.81 19.53
C PHE A 102 5.83 -0.71 19.49
N PRO A 103 5.72 -1.43 20.63
CA PRO A 103 5.86 -2.89 20.65
C PRO A 103 4.90 -3.57 19.69
N ASP A 104 5.38 -4.59 18.98
CA ASP A 104 4.62 -5.25 17.92
C ASP A 104 3.29 -5.85 18.42
N GLU A 105 3.28 -6.36 19.65
CA GLU A 105 2.11 -7.01 20.26
C GLU A 105 1.21 -6.06 21.06
N GLY A 106 1.48 -4.76 21.05
CA GLY A 106 0.59 -3.79 21.66
C GLY A 106 -0.78 -3.79 20.98
N ARG A 107 -1.86 -3.62 21.75
CA ARG A 107 -3.23 -3.59 21.23
C ARG A 107 -3.38 -2.53 20.14
N ASN A 108 -3.68 -2.97 18.91
CA ASN A 108 -3.76 -2.12 17.73
C ASN A 108 -4.39 -2.88 16.55
N PRO A 109 -5.07 -2.22 15.60
CA PRO A 109 -5.25 -2.83 14.29
C PRO A 109 -3.88 -3.10 13.65
N ARG A 110 -3.82 -4.07 12.73
CA ARG A 110 -2.60 -4.36 11.97
C ARG A 110 -2.78 -3.97 10.50
N GLY A 111 -1.81 -3.23 9.97
CA GLY A 111 -1.67 -2.96 8.55
C GLY A 111 -1.32 -4.23 7.79
N PHE A 112 -1.97 -4.43 6.63
CA PHE A 112 -1.71 -5.52 5.70
C PHE A 112 -1.62 -4.93 4.29
N ALA A 113 -0.45 -4.38 3.94
CA ALA A 113 -0.24 -3.75 2.63
C ALA A 113 0.50 -4.69 1.69
N ILE A 114 -0.07 -4.93 0.51
CA ILE A 114 0.49 -5.78 -0.54
C ILE A 114 0.73 -4.92 -1.79
N LYS A 115 1.93 -4.99 -2.35
CA LYS A 115 2.29 -4.44 -3.65
C LYS A 115 2.53 -5.58 -4.62
N PHE A 116 1.79 -5.60 -5.70
CA PHE A 116 1.96 -6.53 -6.81
C PHE A 116 2.71 -5.82 -7.93
N TYR A 117 3.82 -6.39 -8.38
CA TYR A 117 4.57 -5.86 -9.51
C TYR A 117 4.03 -6.51 -10.80
N THR A 118 3.10 -5.84 -11.47
CA THR A 118 2.42 -6.38 -12.65
C THR A 118 3.02 -5.84 -13.95
N MET A 119 2.69 -6.49 -15.07
CA MET A 119 3.07 -6.01 -16.39
C MET A 119 2.37 -4.70 -16.81
N GLU A 120 1.32 -4.29 -16.09
CA GLU A 120 0.55 -3.05 -16.33
C GLU A 120 0.85 -1.96 -15.29
N GLY A 121 1.87 -2.15 -14.46
CA GLY A 121 2.22 -1.24 -13.35
C GLY A 121 2.16 -1.91 -11.99
N ASN A 122 2.43 -1.14 -10.94
CA ASN A 122 2.27 -1.63 -9.58
C ASN A 122 0.80 -1.52 -9.17
N TYR A 123 0.25 -2.63 -8.65
CA TYR A 123 -1.06 -2.64 -8.02
C TYR A 123 -0.90 -2.78 -6.50
N ASP A 124 -1.49 -1.89 -5.73
CA ASP A 124 -1.39 -1.90 -4.27
C ASP A 124 -2.74 -2.19 -3.61
N ILE A 125 -2.82 -3.25 -2.81
CA ILE A 125 -3.89 -3.47 -1.84
C ILE A 125 -3.40 -2.99 -0.49
N VAL A 126 -3.99 -1.90 0.02
CA VAL A 126 -3.59 -1.30 1.29
C VAL A 126 -4.66 -1.56 2.34
N GLY A 127 -4.58 -2.75 2.92
CA GLY A 127 -5.59 -3.30 3.82
C GLY A 127 -5.23 -3.27 5.30
N LEU A 128 -6.10 -3.89 6.09
CA LEU A 128 -5.94 -4.14 7.52
C LEU A 128 -6.24 -5.60 7.85
N ASN A 129 -5.94 -6.03 9.07
CA ASN A 129 -6.47 -7.27 9.62
C ASN A 129 -7.93 -7.17 10.07
N PHE A 130 -8.50 -5.97 10.07
CA PHE A 130 -9.92 -5.74 10.29
C PHE A 130 -10.61 -5.58 8.94
N PRO A 131 -11.77 -6.21 8.71
CA PRO A 131 -12.52 -6.05 7.47
C PRO A 131 -13.26 -4.70 7.39
N VAL A 132 -13.22 -3.90 8.46
CA VAL A 132 -13.88 -2.61 8.61
C VAL A 132 -12.92 -1.56 9.16
N PHE A 133 -13.33 -0.29 9.10
CA PHE A 133 -12.60 0.83 9.70
C PHE A 133 -13.46 1.59 10.72
N PHE A 134 -12.84 2.52 11.46
CA PHE A 134 -13.50 3.30 12.52
C PHE A 134 -14.35 4.46 12.01
N CYS A 135 -14.19 4.87 10.76
CA CYS A 135 -14.99 5.94 10.17
C CYS A 135 -15.28 5.65 8.71
N ARG A 136 -16.42 6.16 8.23
CA ARG A 136 -16.84 6.09 6.82
C ARG A 136 -16.47 7.33 6.02
N ASP A 137 -16.43 8.48 6.67
CA ASP A 137 -16.08 9.76 6.04
C ASP A 137 -14.60 10.10 6.34
N PRO A 138 -13.80 10.47 5.33
CA PRO A 138 -12.41 10.85 5.52
C PRO A 138 -12.21 12.07 6.44
N ILE A 139 -13.19 12.96 6.60
CA ILE A 139 -13.07 14.12 7.47
C ILE A 139 -12.84 13.73 8.94
N GLN A 140 -13.41 12.60 9.36
CA GLN A 140 -13.28 12.06 10.72
C GLN A 140 -11.95 11.32 10.92
N GLY A 141 -11.27 10.95 9.84
CA GLY A 141 -10.03 10.16 9.87
C GLY A 141 -8.94 10.74 10.78
N PRO A 142 -8.59 12.03 10.70
CA PRO A 142 -7.60 12.63 11.59
C PRO A 142 -7.97 12.53 13.08
N ASP A 143 -9.25 12.59 13.42
CA ASP A 143 -9.71 12.51 14.81
C ASP A 143 -9.72 11.06 15.31
N VAL A 144 -10.04 10.09 14.45
CA VAL A 144 -9.83 8.64 14.72
C VAL A 144 -8.38 8.33 15.06
N ILE A 145 -7.42 8.89 14.31
CA ILE A 145 -6.00 8.64 14.57
C ILE A 145 -5.53 9.37 15.84
N ARG A 146 -6.00 10.60 16.06
CA ARG A 146 -5.63 11.40 17.25
C ARG A 146 -6.21 10.85 18.54
N SER A 147 -7.43 10.31 18.54
CA SER A 147 -8.02 9.67 19.74
C SER A 147 -7.25 8.44 20.20
N GLN A 148 -6.57 7.76 19.27
CA GLN A 148 -5.71 6.60 19.52
C GLN A 148 -4.23 6.99 19.65
N SER A 149 -3.92 8.28 19.80
CA SER A 149 -2.55 8.79 19.96
C SER A 149 -2.25 9.11 21.43
N ARG A 150 -1.08 9.69 21.69
CA ARG A 150 -0.67 10.10 23.04
C ARG A 150 -1.29 11.43 23.42
N ASN A 151 -1.63 11.59 24.70
CA ASN A 151 -2.15 12.85 25.23
C ASN A 151 -1.12 13.99 25.01
N PRO A 152 -1.50 15.14 24.44
CA PRO A 152 -0.55 16.20 24.12
C PRO A 152 0.06 16.89 25.35
N LYS A 153 -0.57 16.79 26.52
CA LYS A 153 -0.09 17.43 27.76
C LYS A 153 1.11 16.72 28.38
N ASN A 154 1.13 15.39 28.34
CA ASN A 154 2.11 14.57 29.06
C ASN A 154 2.69 13.42 28.23
N PHE A 155 2.24 13.25 26.99
CA PHE A 155 2.67 12.22 26.05
C PHE A 155 2.43 10.77 26.53
N LEU A 156 1.50 10.56 27.45
CA LEU A 156 1.06 9.23 27.88
C LEU A 156 -0.03 8.66 26.95
N LEU A 157 -0.31 7.36 27.04
CA LEU A 157 -1.48 6.76 26.40
C LEU A 157 -2.76 7.43 26.95
N ASP A 158 -3.71 7.72 26.06
CA ASP A 158 -4.94 8.42 26.39
C ASP A 158 -6.17 7.57 26.04
N PHE A 159 -6.57 6.70 26.95
CA PHE A 159 -7.76 5.88 26.75
C PHE A 159 -9.05 6.70 26.89
N ASP A 160 -9.05 7.79 27.64
CA ASP A 160 -10.20 8.69 27.74
C ASP A 160 -10.54 9.26 26.36
N ALA A 161 -9.54 9.69 25.58
CA ALA A 161 -9.76 10.18 24.22
C ALA A 161 -10.35 9.11 23.27
N LEU A 162 -9.89 7.86 23.37
CA LEU A 162 -10.42 6.76 22.58
C LEU A 162 -11.88 6.44 22.95
N PHE A 163 -12.19 6.30 24.25
CA PHE A 163 -13.54 6.03 24.71
C PHE A 163 -14.50 7.21 24.44
N ASP A 164 -14.03 8.45 24.55
CA ASP A 164 -14.83 9.64 24.22
C ASP A 164 -15.18 9.67 22.72
N LEU A 165 -14.24 9.34 21.83
CA LEU A 165 -14.54 9.17 20.41
C LEU A 165 -15.63 8.10 20.20
N LEU A 166 -15.45 6.90 20.77
CA LEU A 166 -16.40 5.80 20.56
C LEU A 166 -17.80 6.11 21.11
N ALA A 167 -17.88 6.89 22.20
CA ALA A 167 -19.14 7.35 22.77
C ALA A 167 -19.86 8.39 21.89
N ASN A 168 -19.11 9.23 21.16
CA ASN A 168 -19.67 10.30 20.33
C ASN A 168 -19.72 9.95 18.82
N THR A 169 -19.19 8.80 18.42
CA THR A 169 -19.08 8.38 17.01
C THR A 169 -19.59 6.93 16.86
N PRO A 170 -20.92 6.72 16.81
CA PRO A 170 -21.53 5.40 16.73
C PRO A 170 -20.94 4.48 15.67
N GLU A 171 -20.61 5.00 14.48
CA GLU A 171 -20.06 4.22 13.37
C GLU A 171 -18.72 3.54 13.67
N ALA A 172 -17.99 4.06 14.65
CA ALA A 172 -16.69 3.54 15.05
C ALA A 172 -16.79 2.25 15.87
N ASN A 173 -17.96 1.94 16.43
CA ASN A 173 -18.11 0.88 17.42
C ASN A 173 -17.94 -0.54 16.87
N HIS A 174 -18.13 -0.77 15.56
CA HIS A 174 -17.80 -2.07 14.97
C HIS A 174 -16.30 -2.35 15.02
N ALA A 175 -15.48 -1.37 14.58
CA ALA A 175 -14.03 -1.46 14.69
C ALA A 175 -13.55 -1.34 16.15
N GLY A 176 -14.22 -0.54 16.97
CA GLY A 176 -13.96 -0.40 18.41
C GLY A 176 -14.13 -1.73 19.16
N LEU A 177 -15.20 -2.46 18.88
CA LEU A 177 -15.41 -3.80 19.44
C LEU A 177 -14.28 -4.76 19.03
N MET A 178 -13.85 -4.72 17.77
CA MET A 178 -12.68 -5.50 17.33
C MET A 178 -11.38 -5.08 18.02
N PHE A 179 -11.17 -3.77 18.21
CA PHE A 179 -9.98 -3.22 18.85
C PHE A 179 -9.81 -3.70 20.29
N PHE A 180 -10.89 -3.71 21.07
CA PHE A 180 -10.88 -4.15 22.47
C PHE A 180 -10.95 -5.67 22.65
N SER A 181 -11.37 -6.41 21.62
CA SER A 181 -11.28 -7.87 21.62
C SER A 181 -9.87 -8.39 21.31
N ASP A 182 -9.64 -9.69 21.43
CA ASP A 182 -8.37 -10.33 21.05
C ASP A 182 -7.97 -10.08 19.58
N HIS A 183 -8.89 -9.67 18.69
CA HIS A 183 -8.54 -9.26 17.33
C HIS A 183 -7.50 -8.12 17.29
N GLY A 184 -7.42 -7.27 18.34
CA GLY A 184 -6.43 -6.22 18.48
C GLY A 184 -5.01 -6.70 18.87
N THR A 185 -4.84 -7.98 19.19
CA THR A 185 -3.60 -8.60 19.67
C THR A 185 -3.28 -9.90 18.90
N PRO A 186 -3.18 -9.86 17.55
CA PRO A 186 -2.89 -11.06 16.76
C PRO A 186 -1.49 -11.60 17.05
N GLN A 187 -1.36 -12.93 17.16
CA GLN A 187 -0.09 -13.58 17.43
C GLN A 187 0.81 -13.54 16.19
N GLY A 188 1.68 -12.52 16.11
CA GLY A 188 2.59 -12.33 14.99
C GLY A 188 1.90 -11.96 13.67
N TRP A 189 2.69 -11.87 12.60
CA TRP A 189 2.18 -11.47 11.28
C TRP A 189 1.59 -12.63 10.46
N ARG A 190 2.09 -13.85 10.66
CA ARG A 190 1.78 -15.01 9.80
C ARG A 190 0.40 -15.62 10.06
N ASN A 191 -0.10 -15.48 11.29
CA ASN A 191 -1.40 -16.01 11.71
C ASN A 191 -2.47 -14.92 11.75
N ASN A 192 -2.37 -13.93 10.88
CA ASN A 192 -3.32 -12.83 10.82
C ASN A 192 -4.01 -12.81 9.45
N HIS A 193 -5.33 -12.60 9.43
CA HIS A 193 -6.04 -12.37 8.17
C HIS A 193 -5.76 -10.97 7.64
N GLY A 194 -5.90 -10.78 6.33
CA GLY A 194 -5.81 -9.49 5.66
C GLY A 194 -7.08 -9.19 4.90
N TYR A 195 -7.51 -7.94 4.88
CA TYR A 195 -8.72 -7.50 4.21
C TYR A 195 -8.46 -6.20 3.47
N GLY A 196 -9.02 -6.04 2.27
CA GLY A 196 -8.99 -4.77 1.55
C GLY A 196 -9.80 -3.66 2.24
N CYS A 197 -10.67 -4.03 3.18
CA CYS A 197 -11.68 -3.22 3.89
C CYS A 197 -12.76 -2.65 2.96
N HIS A 198 -12.33 -1.84 2.00
CA HIS A 198 -13.19 -1.13 1.06
C HIS A 198 -13.81 -2.05 0.02
N THR A 199 -14.89 -1.56 -0.57
CA THR A 199 -15.42 -2.07 -1.83
C THR A 199 -14.61 -1.50 -2.99
N PHE A 200 -14.27 -2.32 -3.97
CA PHE A 200 -13.61 -1.95 -5.22
C PHE A 200 -14.47 -2.36 -6.41
N LYS A 201 -14.09 -1.97 -7.62
CA LYS A 201 -14.66 -2.47 -8.87
C LYS A 201 -13.67 -3.39 -9.58
N TRP A 202 -14.18 -4.50 -10.11
CA TRP A 202 -13.52 -5.25 -11.16
C TRP A 202 -14.24 -5.04 -12.48
N VAL A 203 -13.46 -4.73 -13.50
CA VAL A 203 -13.93 -4.35 -14.83
C VAL A 203 -13.40 -5.33 -15.85
N ASN A 204 -14.29 -5.81 -16.72
CA ASN A 204 -13.92 -6.75 -17.78
C ASN A 204 -13.61 -6.04 -19.11
N LYS A 205 -13.17 -6.81 -20.11
CA LYS A 205 -12.82 -6.29 -21.45
C LYS A 205 -13.96 -5.63 -22.22
N GLU A 206 -15.22 -5.88 -21.84
CA GLU A 206 -16.39 -5.23 -22.44
C GLU A 206 -16.81 -3.95 -21.70
N GLY A 207 -16.08 -3.53 -20.67
CA GLY A 207 -16.45 -2.39 -19.83
C GLY A 207 -17.66 -2.68 -18.93
N ARG A 208 -17.94 -3.95 -18.63
CA ARG A 208 -18.89 -4.33 -17.59
C ARG A 208 -18.15 -4.54 -16.28
N PHE A 209 -18.78 -4.18 -15.16
CA PHE A 209 -18.14 -4.24 -13.85
C PHE A 209 -18.99 -4.95 -12.81
N VAL A 210 -18.31 -5.40 -11.76
CA VAL A 210 -18.88 -5.89 -10.50
C VAL A 210 -18.18 -5.21 -9.33
N TYR A 211 -18.87 -5.10 -8.20
CA TYR A 211 -18.25 -4.66 -6.96
C TYR A 211 -17.63 -5.84 -6.22
N ILE A 212 -16.52 -5.58 -5.53
CA ILE A 212 -15.75 -6.63 -4.85
C ILE A 212 -15.18 -6.20 -3.50
N LYS A 213 -14.99 -7.17 -2.58
CA LYS A 213 -14.16 -7.03 -1.37
C LYS A 213 -13.08 -8.12 -1.33
N TYR A 214 -11.84 -7.72 -1.05
CA TYR A 214 -10.69 -8.62 -0.93
C TYR A 214 -10.54 -9.21 0.48
N HIS A 215 -10.22 -10.50 0.53
CA HIS A 215 -9.94 -11.25 1.77
C HIS A 215 -8.70 -12.13 1.56
N PHE A 216 -7.77 -12.10 2.49
CA PHE A 216 -6.55 -12.93 2.53
C PHE A 216 -6.56 -13.74 3.81
N ILE A 217 -6.88 -15.03 3.70
CA ILE A 217 -7.09 -15.91 4.85
C ILE A 217 -5.81 -16.69 5.09
N ALA A 218 -5.18 -16.45 6.25
CA ALA A 218 -3.97 -17.14 6.68
C ALA A 218 -4.22 -18.66 6.70
N LYS A 219 -3.29 -19.42 6.11
CA LYS A 219 -3.41 -20.87 5.94
C LYS A 219 -3.66 -21.62 7.26
N ASP A 220 -2.99 -21.20 8.33
CA ASP A 220 -3.10 -21.80 9.65
C ASP A 220 -4.16 -21.14 10.54
N GLY A 221 -5.06 -20.35 9.93
CA GLY A 221 -6.10 -19.60 10.63
C GLY A 221 -5.59 -18.36 11.35
N GLN A 222 -6.54 -17.62 11.92
CA GLN A 222 -6.25 -16.47 12.77
C GLN A 222 -5.89 -16.96 14.19
N LYS A 223 -4.82 -16.42 14.77
CA LYS A 223 -4.43 -16.65 16.16
C LYS A 223 -4.21 -15.32 16.87
N GLN A 224 -4.59 -15.25 18.14
CA GLN A 224 -4.51 -14.04 18.95
C GLN A 224 -4.00 -14.36 20.36
N PHE A 225 -3.28 -13.42 20.93
CA PHE A 225 -2.99 -13.38 22.36
C PHE A 225 -4.18 -12.79 23.12
N THR A 226 -4.38 -13.23 24.36
CA THR A 226 -5.17 -12.44 25.33
C THR A 226 -4.45 -11.13 25.67
N ASP A 227 -5.13 -10.18 26.30
CA ASP A 227 -4.52 -8.91 26.71
C ASP A 227 -3.30 -9.12 27.63
N GLU A 228 -3.41 -10.01 28.63
CA GLU A 228 -2.31 -10.32 29.55
C GLU A 228 -1.11 -10.95 28.83
N GLU A 229 -1.35 -11.85 27.88
CA GLU A 229 -0.30 -12.48 27.08
C GLU A 229 0.40 -11.48 26.17
N ALA A 230 -0.37 -10.58 25.54
CA ALA A 230 0.15 -9.53 24.67
C ALA A 230 1.00 -8.52 25.46
N VAL A 231 0.53 -8.10 26.64
CA VAL A 231 1.28 -7.21 27.54
C VAL A 231 2.58 -7.87 27.99
N ARG A 232 2.55 -9.15 28.37
CA ARG A 232 3.76 -9.91 28.72
C ARG A 232 4.73 -9.96 27.53
N MET A 233 4.24 -10.31 26.34
CA MET A 233 5.07 -10.41 25.14
C MET A 233 5.72 -9.06 24.79
N CYS A 234 5.01 -7.94 24.94
CA CYS A 234 5.57 -6.61 24.73
C CYS A 234 6.76 -6.30 25.66
N GLY A 235 6.79 -6.87 26.88
CA GLY A 235 7.90 -6.74 27.81
C GLY A 235 9.05 -7.73 27.55
N GLU A 236 8.74 -8.92 27.05
CA GLU A 236 9.71 -9.98 26.77
C GLU A 236 10.43 -9.78 25.42
N ASP A 237 9.69 -9.52 24.36
CA ASP A 237 10.20 -9.24 23.01
C ASP A 237 9.33 -8.18 22.32
N PRO A 238 9.68 -6.88 22.40
CA PRO A 238 8.92 -5.82 21.72
C PRO A 238 8.96 -5.94 20.19
N ASP A 239 9.85 -6.78 19.64
CA ASP A 239 10.00 -7.06 18.22
C ASP A 239 9.47 -8.44 17.81
N TYR A 240 8.63 -9.07 18.65
CA TYR A 240 8.18 -10.45 18.47
C TYR A 240 7.67 -10.76 17.07
N SER A 241 6.71 -9.98 16.56
CA SER A 241 6.06 -10.30 15.28
C SER A 241 7.03 -10.15 14.10
N LYS A 242 7.94 -9.15 14.17
CA LYS A 242 9.01 -8.97 13.19
C LYS A 242 10.00 -10.15 13.22
N ARG A 243 10.42 -10.56 14.42
CA ARG A 243 11.34 -11.70 14.61
C ARG A 243 10.72 -13.02 14.15
N ASP A 244 9.48 -13.29 14.54
CA ASP A 244 8.73 -14.48 14.11
C ASP A 244 8.67 -14.59 12.58
N LEU A 245 8.32 -13.50 11.89
CA LEU A 245 8.27 -13.47 10.44
C LEU A 245 9.64 -13.68 9.80
N TRP A 246 10.66 -12.97 10.29
CA TRP A 246 12.03 -13.07 9.77
C TRP A 246 12.58 -14.50 9.89
N ASP A 247 12.50 -15.08 11.10
CA ASP A 247 13.05 -16.39 11.37
C ASP A 247 12.26 -17.50 10.65
N ALA A 248 10.94 -17.35 10.48
CA ALA A 248 10.14 -18.28 9.68
C ALA A 248 10.59 -18.32 8.21
N VAL A 249 10.89 -17.15 7.62
CA VAL A 249 11.43 -17.08 6.26
C VAL A 249 12.82 -17.74 6.18
N GLU A 250 13.73 -17.45 7.13
CA GLU A 250 15.08 -18.04 7.14
C GLU A 250 15.05 -19.57 7.31
N ARG A 251 14.08 -20.11 8.05
CA ARG A 251 13.87 -21.56 8.18
C ARG A 251 13.21 -22.20 6.96
N GLY A 252 12.67 -21.40 6.03
CA GLY A 252 11.89 -21.88 4.90
C GLY A 252 10.51 -22.40 5.31
N ASP A 253 9.95 -21.91 6.42
CA ASP A 253 8.58 -22.24 6.83
C ASP A 253 7.59 -21.71 5.77
N PRO A 254 6.51 -22.44 5.45
CA PRO A 254 5.51 -21.94 4.50
C PRO A 254 4.70 -20.81 5.13
N ILE A 255 4.77 -19.61 4.52
CA ILE A 255 4.02 -18.43 4.96
C ILE A 255 3.04 -18.04 3.86
N GLU A 256 1.76 -18.42 4.05
CA GLU A 256 0.79 -18.42 2.96
C GLU A 256 -0.59 -17.92 3.41
N TRP A 257 -1.25 -17.19 2.51
CA TRP A 257 -2.67 -16.82 2.61
C TRP A 257 -3.41 -17.27 1.35
N THR A 258 -4.60 -17.83 1.53
CA THR A 258 -5.54 -18.03 0.42
C THR A 258 -6.28 -16.72 0.15
N ALA A 259 -6.24 -16.26 -1.09
CA ALA A 259 -6.87 -15.01 -1.51
C ALA A 259 -8.29 -15.29 -2.02
N PHE A 260 -9.26 -14.58 -1.45
CA PHE A 260 -10.67 -14.66 -1.77
C PHE A 260 -11.26 -13.30 -2.11
N VAL A 261 -12.32 -13.32 -2.88
CA VAL A 261 -13.13 -12.16 -3.23
C VAL A 261 -14.60 -12.43 -2.93
N GLN A 262 -15.30 -11.44 -2.39
CA GLN A 262 -16.77 -11.39 -2.44
C GLN A 262 -17.18 -10.56 -3.65
N VAL A 263 -18.26 -10.93 -4.33
CA VAL A 263 -18.71 -10.27 -5.57
C VAL A 263 -20.16 -9.82 -5.41
N MET A 264 -20.47 -8.59 -5.83
CA MET A 264 -21.81 -7.99 -5.84
C MET A 264 -22.07 -7.39 -7.22
N GLN A 265 -23.24 -7.68 -7.79
CA GLN A 265 -23.65 -7.07 -9.06
C GLN A 265 -24.01 -5.59 -8.84
N PRO A 266 -23.76 -4.70 -9.81
CA PRO A 266 -24.08 -3.29 -9.66
C PRO A 266 -25.56 -3.02 -9.30
N GLU A 267 -26.47 -3.84 -9.80
CA GLU A 267 -27.92 -3.72 -9.57
C GLU A 267 -28.34 -4.16 -8.15
N ASP A 268 -27.49 -4.94 -7.47
CA ASP A 268 -27.69 -5.39 -6.09
C ASP A 268 -27.13 -4.38 -5.07
N ALA A 269 -26.37 -3.39 -5.51
CA ALA A 269 -25.75 -2.35 -4.67
C ALA A 269 -26.77 -1.27 -4.26
N ASP A 270 -27.86 -1.71 -3.65
CA ASP A 270 -28.99 -0.89 -3.20
C ASP A 270 -29.06 -0.93 -1.67
N PRO A 271 -28.67 0.17 -0.97
CA PRO A 271 -28.63 0.22 0.48
C PRO A 271 -29.97 -0.10 1.16
N ASP A 272 -31.10 0.21 0.52
CA ASP A 272 -32.44 -0.07 1.08
C ASP A 272 -32.75 -1.57 1.04
N LYS A 273 -32.29 -2.28 0.01
CA LYS A 273 -32.43 -3.75 -0.10
C LYS A 273 -31.45 -4.49 0.79
N LEU A 274 -30.22 -3.99 0.90
CA LEU A 274 -29.15 -4.60 1.70
C LEU A 274 -29.32 -4.34 3.19
N GLY A 275 -29.99 -3.25 3.56
CA GLY A 275 -30.06 -2.76 4.94
C GLY A 275 -28.79 -2.08 5.42
N PHE A 276 -27.78 -1.92 4.55
CA PHE A 276 -26.55 -1.19 4.79
C PHE A 276 -25.98 -0.69 3.45
N ASP A 277 -25.20 0.39 3.50
CA ASP A 277 -24.47 0.88 2.34
C ASP A 277 -23.28 -0.03 2.00
N PRO A 278 -23.22 -0.64 0.80
CA PRO A 278 -22.11 -1.51 0.41
C PRO A 278 -20.78 -0.78 0.23
N PHE A 279 -20.78 0.55 0.17
CA PHE A 279 -19.61 1.43 0.09
C PHE A 279 -19.22 2.05 1.43
N ASP A 280 -19.96 1.76 2.51
CA ASP A 280 -19.58 2.13 3.88
C ASP A 280 -18.54 1.15 4.43
N VAL A 281 -17.29 1.59 4.56
CA VAL A 281 -16.17 0.79 5.10
C VAL A 281 -16.36 0.39 6.57
N THR A 282 -17.33 0.94 7.31
CA THR A 282 -17.69 0.45 8.65
C THR A 282 -18.54 -0.83 8.60
N LYS A 283 -18.91 -1.29 7.40
CA LYS A 283 -19.77 -2.44 7.14
C LYS A 283 -19.03 -3.60 6.46
N VAL A 284 -19.36 -4.82 6.84
CA VAL A 284 -19.00 -6.06 6.15
C VAL A 284 -20.11 -6.50 5.22
N TRP A 285 -19.75 -7.22 4.16
CA TRP A 285 -20.71 -7.97 3.34
C TRP A 285 -20.93 -9.35 3.98
N PRO A 286 -22.15 -9.69 4.43
CA PRO A 286 -22.39 -10.96 5.10
C PRO A 286 -22.04 -12.15 4.18
N ARG A 287 -21.19 -13.06 4.66
CA ARG A 287 -20.73 -14.22 3.86
C ARG A 287 -21.85 -15.15 3.38
N GLY A 288 -22.98 -15.18 4.09
CA GLY A 288 -24.16 -15.94 3.69
C GLY A 288 -24.92 -15.35 2.49
N GLN A 289 -24.78 -14.03 2.26
CA GLN A 289 -25.37 -13.33 1.11
C GLN A 289 -24.36 -13.19 -0.03
N PHE A 290 -23.10 -12.91 0.32
CA PHE A 290 -21.99 -12.76 -0.62
C PHE A 290 -20.90 -13.78 -0.28
N PRO A 291 -20.95 -15.01 -0.84
CA PRO A 291 -19.96 -16.03 -0.56
C PRO A 291 -18.56 -15.61 -1.02
N MET A 292 -17.54 -16.15 -0.36
CA MET A 292 -16.15 -15.91 -0.73
C MET A 292 -15.75 -16.87 -1.86
N HIS A 293 -15.15 -16.33 -2.92
CA HIS A 293 -14.63 -17.05 -4.07
C HIS A 293 -13.11 -16.99 -4.08
N GLU A 294 -12.44 -18.14 -4.06
CA GLU A 294 -10.98 -18.21 -4.14
C GLU A 294 -10.51 -17.70 -5.51
N PHE A 295 -9.44 -16.91 -5.52
CA PHE A 295 -8.85 -16.39 -6.75
C PHE A 295 -7.32 -16.49 -6.82
N GLY A 296 -6.67 -16.93 -5.75
CA GLY A 296 -5.22 -17.07 -5.75
C GLY A 296 -4.65 -17.35 -4.38
N ARG A 297 -3.32 -17.28 -4.30
CA ARG A 297 -2.55 -17.52 -3.07
C ARG A 297 -1.42 -16.50 -2.96
N LEU A 298 -1.27 -15.92 -1.78
CA LEU A 298 -0.16 -15.05 -1.42
C LEU A 298 0.86 -15.87 -0.64
N VAL A 299 2.14 -15.84 -1.07
CA VAL A 299 3.23 -16.57 -0.42
C VAL A 299 4.38 -15.62 -0.14
N LEU A 300 4.91 -15.64 1.08
CA LEU A 300 6.12 -14.91 1.46
C LEU A 300 7.28 -15.89 1.65
N ASN A 301 8.39 -15.63 0.96
CA ASN A 301 9.51 -16.57 0.88
C ASN A 301 10.90 -15.91 0.86
N LYS A 302 10.98 -14.58 1.04
CA LYS A 302 12.24 -13.84 1.04
C LYS A 302 12.17 -12.65 2.00
N ASN A 303 13.19 -12.54 2.84
CA ASN A 303 13.39 -11.39 3.73
C ASN A 303 13.94 -10.17 2.95
N PRO A 304 13.66 -8.94 3.39
CA PRO A 304 14.27 -7.75 2.82
C PRO A 304 15.80 -7.78 3.04
N GLU A 305 16.57 -7.31 2.07
CA GLU A 305 18.03 -7.27 2.18
C GLU A 305 18.47 -6.11 3.06
N ASN A 306 17.73 -5.00 3.02
CA ASN A 306 17.96 -3.86 3.89
C ASN A 306 16.62 -3.26 4.33
N PHE A 307 16.36 -3.26 5.64
CA PHE A 307 15.09 -2.77 6.19
C PHE A 307 14.79 -1.32 5.78
N THR A 308 15.76 -0.41 5.85
CA THR A 308 15.51 1.00 5.52
C THR A 308 15.22 1.19 4.03
N ARG A 309 15.98 0.53 3.15
CA ARG A 309 15.80 0.62 1.70
C ARG A 309 14.50 -0.02 1.24
N ASP A 310 14.22 -1.23 1.73
CA ASP A 310 13.15 -2.08 1.20
C ASP A 310 11.84 -1.89 1.98
N VAL A 311 11.88 -1.76 3.31
CA VAL A 311 10.68 -1.68 4.15
C VAL A 311 10.31 -0.24 4.48
N GLU A 312 11.25 0.55 5.02
CA GLU A 312 10.95 1.92 5.47
C GLU A 312 10.62 2.85 4.28
N GLN A 313 11.36 2.72 3.17
CA GLN A 313 11.09 3.51 1.96
C GLN A 313 10.01 2.92 1.06
N ALA A 314 9.39 1.78 1.40
CA ALA A 314 8.24 1.29 0.67
C ALA A 314 7.08 2.30 0.73
N ALA A 315 6.43 2.51 -0.41
CA ALA A 315 5.34 3.44 -0.59
C ALA A 315 4.18 2.71 -1.29
N PHE A 316 3.13 2.46 -0.53
CA PHE A 316 1.90 1.84 -1.01
C PHE A 316 0.83 2.91 -1.16
N SER A 317 0.02 2.88 -2.21
CA SER A 317 -1.15 3.76 -2.31
C SER A 317 -2.32 3.00 -2.92
N PRO A 318 -3.52 3.01 -2.32
CA PRO A 318 -4.68 2.39 -2.93
C PRO A 318 -5.08 3.04 -4.27
N GLY A 319 -4.55 4.23 -4.58
CA GLY A 319 -4.65 4.86 -5.91
C GLY A 319 -3.67 4.29 -6.94
N SER A 320 -2.78 3.38 -6.56
CA SER A 320 -1.96 2.61 -7.51
C SER A 320 -2.79 1.42 -7.98
N MET A 321 -3.69 1.68 -8.92
CA MET A 321 -4.50 0.66 -9.58
C MET A 321 -3.94 0.35 -10.97
N VAL A 322 -4.39 -0.75 -11.54
CA VAL A 322 -4.07 -1.19 -12.91
C VAL A 322 -5.38 -1.35 -13.68
N PRO A 323 -5.39 -1.24 -15.02
CA PRO A 323 -6.60 -1.45 -15.82
C PRO A 323 -7.34 -2.72 -15.38
N GLY A 324 -8.67 -2.69 -15.39
CA GLY A 324 -9.51 -3.81 -14.89
C GLY A 324 -9.80 -3.77 -13.38
N ILE A 325 -9.11 -2.95 -12.60
CA ILE A 325 -9.37 -2.72 -11.18
C ILE A 325 -9.59 -1.22 -10.97
N GLU A 326 -10.74 -0.85 -10.42
CA GLU A 326 -11.14 0.53 -10.20
C GLU A 326 -11.62 0.72 -8.75
N ASP A 327 -11.72 1.99 -8.34
CA ASP A 327 -12.28 2.41 -7.07
C ASP A 327 -13.81 2.29 -7.05
N SER A 328 -14.40 2.29 -5.86
CA SER A 328 -15.85 2.41 -5.70
C SER A 328 -16.21 3.81 -5.20
N PRO A 329 -17.51 4.14 -5.11
CA PRO A 329 -17.97 5.38 -4.48
C PRO A 329 -17.68 5.53 -2.98
N ASP A 330 -16.99 4.57 -2.34
CA ASP A 330 -16.56 4.66 -0.93
C ASP A 330 -15.76 5.96 -0.67
N PRO A 331 -16.29 6.92 0.10
CA PRO A 331 -15.67 8.22 0.29
C PRO A 331 -14.28 8.16 0.95
N LEU A 332 -14.06 7.18 1.82
CA LEU A 332 -12.77 7.01 2.47
C LEU A 332 -11.76 6.43 1.48
N LEU A 333 -12.14 5.46 0.64
CA LEU A 333 -11.27 4.95 -0.42
C LEU A 333 -10.83 6.07 -1.38
N GLN A 334 -11.79 6.85 -1.86
CA GLN A 334 -11.56 8.01 -2.75
C GLN A 334 -10.51 8.97 -2.16
N PHE A 335 -10.68 9.34 -0.89
CA PHE A 335 -9.71 10.20 -0.21
C PHE A 335 -8.34 9.54 -0.03
N ARG A 336 -8.29 8.24 0.31
CA ARG A 336 -7.04 7.50 0.49
C ARG A 336 -6.22 7.46 -0.80
N MET A 337 -6.84 7.39 -1.97
CA MET A 337 -6.11 7.42 -3.25
C MET A 337 -5.27 8.69 -3.41
N PHE A 338 -5.79 9.83 -2.96
CA PHE A 338 -5.07 11.10 -2.91
C PHE A 338 -4.06 11.15 -1.76
N PHE A 339 -4.54 10.92 -0.53
CA PHE A 339 -3.81 11.19 0.71
C PHE A 339 -2.49 10.42 0.81
N TYR A 340 -2.45 9.15 0.39
CA TYR A 340 -1.22 8.36 0.47
C TYR A 340 -0.10 8.95 -0.36
N ARG A 341 -0.41 9.43 -1.58
CA ARG A 341 0.60 10.00 -2.46
C ARG A 341 1.11 11.34 -1.93
N ASP A 342 0.22 12.19 -1.43
CA ASP A 342 0.57 13.45 -0.79
C ASP A 342 1.54 13.25 0.39
N ALA A 343 1.20 12.35 1.32
CA ALA A 343 2.05 12.04 2.47
C ALA A 343 3.43 11.48 2.04
N GLN A 344 3.50 10.71 0.95
CA GLN A 344 4.74 10.13 0.43
C GLN A 344 5.65 11.17 -0.23
N TYR A 345 5.08 12.19 -0.89
CA TYR A 345 5.88 13.29 -1.42
C TYR A 345 6.61 14.05 -0.32
N HIS A 346 5.98 14.22 0.85
CA HIS A 346 6.65 14.77 2.02
C HIS A 346 7.66 13.78 2.63
N ARG A 347 7.29 12.51 2.81
CA ARG A 347 8.10 11.51 3.53
C ARG A 347 9.34 11.04 2.78
N ILE A 348 9.27 10.89 1.46
CA ILE A 348 10.33 10.33 0.61
C ILE A 348 10.79 11.36 -0.43
N GLY A 349 9.83 11.95 -1.15
CA GLY A 349 10.09 12.89 -2.23
C GLY A 349 9.30 12.58 -3.51
N VAL A 350 9.28 13.52 -4.45
CA VAL A 350 8.48 13.41 -5.68
C VAL A 350 8.90 12.26 -6.61
N ASN A 351 10.18 11.88 -6.56
CA ASN A 351 10.76 10.78 -7.34
C ASN A 351 10.77 9.44 -6.59
N LEU A 352 9.86 9.24 -5.62
CA LEU A 352 9.77 8.02 -4.79
C LEU A 352 9.70 6.71 -5.59
N HIS A 353 9.18 6.75 -6.82
CA HIS A 353 9.08 5.61 -7.74
C HIS A 353 10.45 5.10 -8.20
N GLN A 354 11.52 5.89 -8.04
CA GLN A 354 12.89 5.50 -8.37
C GLN A 354 13.57 4.73 -7.23
N VAL A 355 12.99 4.73 -6.03
CA VAL A 355 13.41 3.82 -4.97
C VAL A 355 13.12 2.39 -5.44
N PRO A 356 14.08 1.44 -5.40
CA PRO A 356 13.94 0.12 -6.02
C PRO A 356 12.65 -0.63 -5.66
N VAL A 357 12.24 -0.63 -4.39
CA VAL A 357 11.01 -1.31 -3.94
C VAL A 357 9.73 -0.68 -4.49
N ASN A 358 9.76 0.59 -4.88
CA ASN A 358 8.60 1.32 -5.41
C ASN A 358 8.55 1.32 -6.95
N CYS A 359 9.66 0.97 -7.59
CA CYS A 359 9.78 0.96 -9.04
C CYS A 359 8.81 -0.07 -9.65
N PRO A 360 8.00 0.31 -10.65
CA PRO A 360 7.17 -0.65 -11.39
C PRO A 360 8.03 -1.41 -12.41
N PHE A 361 9.02 -2.15 -11.93
CA PHE A 361 10.07 -2.75 -12.76
C PHE A 361 9.55 -3.82 -13.74
N MET A 362 8.38 -4.41 -13.48
CA MET A 362 7.71 -5.37 -14.37
C MET A 362 6.90 -4.69 -15.48
N ALA A 363 6.57 -3.40 -15.35
CA ALA A 363 5.64 -2.75 -16.26
C ALA A 363 6.19 -2.71 -17.70
N LYS A 364 5.38 -3.17 -18.67
CA LYS A 364 5.72 -3.12 -20.11
C LYS A 364 5.79 -1.68 -20.63
N SER A 365 5.05 -0.78 -19.98
CA SER A 365 5.00 0.63 -20.33
C SER A 365 5.20 1.46 -19.07
N TYR A 366 6.33 2.16 -19.00
CA TYR A 366 6.58 3.20 -18.02
C TYR A 366 6.65 4.54 -18.74
N ALA A 367 5.49 5.11 -19.04
CA ALA A 367 5.37 6.36 -19.80
C ALA A 367 4.86 7.50 -18.92
N SER A 368 5.48 7.71 -17.75
CA SER A 368 5.22 8.94 -16.99
C SER A 368 5.56 10.16 -17.86
N LEU A 369 4.71 11.18 -17.83
CA LEU A 369 4.98 12.51 -18.40
C LEU A 369 5.69 13.42 -17.38
N ASN A 370 6.12 12.89 -16.23
CA ASN A 370 6.75 13.67 -15.18
C ASN A 370 8.27 13.76 -15.40
N PHE A 371 8.77 14.98 -15.51
CA PHE A 371 10.20 15.29 -15.62
C PHE A 371 10.71 15.92 -14.33
N ASP A 372 12.03 15.88 -14.14
CA ASP A 372 12.75 16.61 -13.09
C ASP A 372 12.35 16.19 -11.67
N GLY A 373 12.33 17.16 -10.74
CA GLY A 373 12.09 16.93 -9.32
C GLY A 373 13.36 16.63 -8.51
N PRO A 374 13.37 16.94 -7.21
CA PRO A 374 14.48 16.59 -6.32
C PRO A 374 14.88 15.11 -6.41
N MET A 375 16.19 14.85 -6.29
CA MET A 375 16.75 13.49 -6.24
C MET A 375 16.39 12.61 -7.46
N ARG A 376 16.22 13.19 -8.64
CA ARG A 376 16.12 12.44 -9.90
C ARG A 376 17.45 11.74 -10.19
N THR A 377 17.44 10.41 -10.33
CA THR A 377 18.66 9.60 -10.54
C THR A 377 18.66 8.78 -11.83
N ASP A 378 17.51 8.63 -12.49
CA ASP A 378 17.40 7.98 -13.80
C ASP A 378 17.81 8.92 -14.96
N ALA A 379 17.58 8.49 -16.20
CA ALA A 379 17.88 9.29 -17.40
C ALA A 379 16.92 10.48 -17.63
N ASN A 380 15.98 10.76 -16.72
CA ASN A 380 14.96 11.80 -16.85
C ASN A 380 14.20 11.77 -18.19
N HIS A 381 13.83 10.55 -18.63
CA HIS A 381 13.26 10.25 -19.95
C HIS A 381 14.15 10.62 -21.17
N ALA A 382 15.44 10.90 -20.96
CA ALA A 382 16.44 11.17 -21.99
C ALA A 382 15.97 12.20 -23.04
N GLY A 383 16.04 11.88 -24.34
CA GLY A 383 15.66 12.77 -25.43
C GLY A 383 14.15 12.87 -25.70
N ASN A 384 13.29 12.24 -24.89
CA ASN A 384 11.86 12.25 -25.12
C ASN A 384 11.24 13.65 -24.97
N LYS A 385 10.21 13.93 -25.77
CA LYS A 385 9.47 15.20 -25.66
C LYS A 385 8.71 15.28 -24.33
N GLN A 386 8.71 16.47 -23.74
CA GLN A 386 8.17 16.76 -22.41
C GLN A 386 6.65 17.05 -22.39
N TYR A 387 5.94 16.85 -23.50
CA TYR A 387 4.52 17.18 -23.63
C TYR A 387 3.77 16.10 -24.40
N ALA A 388 2.45 16.02 -24.21
CA ALA A 388 1.55 15.18 -24.98
C ALA A 388 0.21 15.93 -25.24
N PRO A 389 -0.47 15.68 -26.37
CA PRO A 389 -0.02 14.86 -27.49
C PRO A 389 1.15 15.51 -28.25
N ASN A 390 1.97 14.71 -28.93
CA ASN A 390 3.06 15.19 -29.79
C ASN A 390 3.25 14.25 -31.00
N SER A 391 3.82 14.76 -32.10
CA SER A 391 4.00 14.01 -33.35
C SER A 391 5.19 13.04 -33.36
N PHE A 392 5.86 12.83 -32.22
CA PHE A 392 7.06 11.98 -32.11
C PHE A 392 6.79 10.68 -31.34
N SER A 393 5.76 10.65 -30.49
CA SER A 393 5.43 9.51 -29.64
C SER A 393 3.94 9.48 -29.32
N HIS A 394 3.32 8.31 -29.50
CA HIS A 394 1.93 8.06 -29.11
C HIS A 394 1.92 7.41 -27.72
N LYS A 395 1.55 8.17 -26.69
CA LYS A 395 1.59 7.72 -25.28
C LYS A 395 0.22 7.43 -24.67
N PHE A 396 -0.87 7.90 -25.28
CA PHE A 396 -2.23 7.67 -24.77
C PHE A 396 -2.75 6.29 -25.21
N ARG A 397 -3.33 5.56 -24.26
CA ARG A 397 -3.89 4.22 -24.43
C ARG A 397 -5.42 4.28 -24.25
N PRO A 398 -6.21 4.18 -25.33
CA PRO A 398 -7.67 4.16 -25.23
C PRO A 398 -8.20 2.94 -24.47
N ASP A 399 -7.44 1.84 -24.48
CA ASP A 399 -7.74 0.59 -23.78
C ASP A 399 -7.59 0.66 -22.25
N ALA A 400 -7.08 1.77 -21.72
CA ALA A 400 -6.97 2.04 -20.29
C ALA A 400 -8.07 2.99 -19.76
N ALA A 401 -9.10 3.28 -20.58
CA ALA A 401 -10.23 4.10 -20.14
C ALA A 401 -11.03 3.39 -19.05
N GLU A 402 -11.37 4.12 -17.98
CA GLU A 402 -12.20 3.61 -16.89
C GLU A 402 -13.65 3.42 -17.32
N THR A 403 -14.32 2.46 -16.69
CA THR A 403 -15.73 2.19 -16.96
C THR A 403 -16.62 3.26 -16.33
N PRO A 404 -17.50 3.91 -17.12
CA PRO A 404 -18.43 4.88 -16.58
C PRO A 404 -19.42 4.19 -15.64
N TYR A 405 -19.74 4.84 -14.53
CA TYR A 405 -20.82 4.43 -13.63
C TYR A 405 -21.79 5.59 -13.44
N VAL A 406 -23.07 5.25 -13.23
CA VAL A 406 -24.12 6.24 -13.01
C VAL A 406 -23.98 6.77 -11.60
N VAL A 407 -23.81 8.09 -11.46
CA VAL A 407 -23.93 8.78 -10.18
C VAL A 407 -25.42 9.00 -9.90
N HIS A 408 -25.93 8.41 -8.81
CA HIS A 408 -27.38 8.37 -8.52
C HIS A 408 -27.95 9.76 -8.19
N ASP A 409 -27.13 10.68 -7.67
CA ASP A 409 -27.53 12.05 -7.36
C ASP A 409 -26.95 13.02 -8.39
N SER A 410 -27.81 13.65 -9.20
CA SER A 410 -27.43 14.81 -10.01
C SER A 410 -27.11 16.05 -9.16
N VAL A 411 -27.32 15.97 -7.84
CA VAL A 411 -26.97 16.99 -6.87
C VAL A 411 -25.74 16.55 -6.08
N VAL A 412 -24.59 17.12 -6.42
CA VAL A 412 -23.41 17.03 -5.55
C VAL A 412 -23.67 17.89 -4.31
N SER A 413 -23.81 17.25 -3.15
CA SER A 413 -23.94 17.93 -1.87
C SER A 413 -22.97 17.36 -0.86
N ARG A 414 -22.33 18.23 -0.07
CA ARG A 414 -21.57 17.79 1.09
C ARG A 414 -22.56 17.39 2.18
N LYS A 415 -22.77 16.10 2.34
CA LYS A 415 -23.53 15.58 3.48
C LYS A 415 -22.70 15.75 4.75
N SER A 416 -23.37 15.88 5.89
CA SER A 416 -22.69 15.90 7.20
C SER A 416 -22.06 14.53 7.46
N HIS A 417 -21.06 14.44 8.34
CA HIS A 417 -20.51 13.16 8.79
C HIS A 417 -21.56 12.26 9.47
N PHE A 418 -22.66 12.83 9.97
CA PHE A 418 -23.84 12.11 10.49
C PHE A 418 -24.76 11.52 9.41
N TRP A 419 -24.36 11.55 8.15
CA TRP A 419 -25.19 11.07 7.06
C TRP A 419 -24.93 9.58 6.78
N HIS A 420 -26.00 8.88 6.38
CA HIS A 420 -26.02 7.45 6.10
C HIS A 420 -26.91 7.21 4.87
N GLU A 421 -26.49 6.30 3.98
CA GLU A 421 -27.40 5.67 3.01
C GLU A 421 -28.06 4.44 3.66
N GLY A 422 -29.34 4.20 3.34
CA GLY A 422 -30.11 3.08 3.87
C GLY A 422 -30.56 3.24 5.33
N GLN A 423 -30.58 2.15 6.09
CA GLN A 423 -31.04 2.15 7.49
C GLN A 423 -30.01 2.78 8.43
N LYS A 424 -30.47 3.69 9.31
CA LYS A 424 -29.65 4.33 10.35
C LYS A 424 -29.32 3.34 11.47
N ASN A 425 -28.41 2.40 11.21
CA ASN A 425 -27.95 1.47 12.22
C ASN A 425 -26.44 1.22 12.16
N ASP A 426 -25.74 1.73 13.17
CA ASP A 426 -24.30 1.54 13.35
C ASP A 426 -23.97 0.33 14.23
N TYR A 427 -24.96 -0.26 14.89
CA TYR A 427 -24.76 -1.26 15.93
C TYR A 427 -25.07 -2.69 15.48
N ASP A 428 -25.89 -2.89 14.44
CA ASP A 428 -26.32 -4.23 14.05
C ASP A 428 -25.15 -5.16 13.76
N GLN A 429 -24.19 -4.75 12.94
CA GLN A 429 -23.07 -5.61 12.59
C GLN A 429 -22.11 -5.83 13.76
N ALA A 430 -21.93 -4.83 14.64
CA ALA A 430 -21.18 -5.00 15.89
C ALA A 430 -21.89 -6.01 16.83
N ALA A 431 -23.22 -5.93 16.93
CA ALA A 431 -24.03 -6.89 17.69
C ALA A 431 -23.97 -8.29 17.08
N GLN A 432 -23.95 -8.43 15.75
CA GLN A 432 -23.76 -9.74 15.10
C GLN A 432 -22.36 -10.31 15.36
N LEU A 433 -21.31 -9.49 15.34
CA LEU A 433 -19.95 -9.88 15.72
C LEU A 433 -19.95 -10.45 17.15
N TRP A 434 -20.49 -9.70 18.11
CA TRP A 434 -20.58 -10.12 19.51
C TRP A 434 -21.40 -11.41 19.71
N ALA A 435 -22.62 -11.44 19.17
CA ALA A 435 -23.60 -12.48 19.49
C ALA A 435 -23.37 -13.79 18.72
N ARG A 436 -22.85 -13.73 17.48
CA ARG A 436 -22.77 -14.89 16.59
C ARG A 436 -21.35 -15.32 16.24
N VAL A 437 -20.41 -14.39 16.16
CA VAL A 437 -19.06 -14.69 15.67
C VAL A 437 -18.11 -14.96 16.83
N MET A 438 -18.15 -14.14 17.88
CA MET A 438 -17.31 -14.30 19.04
C MET A 438 -17.73 -15.53 19.87
N THR A 439 -16.73 -16.28 20.33
CA THR A 439 -16.91 -17.34 21.34
C THR A 439 -17.21 -16.74 22.72
N PRO A 440 -17.72 -17.53 23.68
CA PRO A 440 -17.89 -17.05 25.05
C PRO A 440 -16.61 -16.48 25.67
N GLN A 441 -15.46 -17.13 25.44
CA GLN A 441 -14.16 -16.65 25.95
C GLN A 441 -13.77 -15.31 25.31
N GLN A 442 -13.93 -15.17 23.99
CA GLN A 442 -13.62 -13.91 23.32
C GLN A 442 -14.49 -12.76 23.83
N ARG A 443 -15.76 -13.02 24.16
CA ARG A 443 -16.64 -12.03 24.79
C ARG A 443 -16.24 -11.68 26.23
N GLU A 444 -15.64 -12.62 26.97
CA GLU A 444 -15.12 -12.33 28.31
C GLU A 444 -13.83 -11.51 28.26
N ASN A 445 -13.01 -11.74 27.23
CA ASN A 445 -11.77 -11.00 27.00
C ASN A 445 -11.98 -9.59 26.42
N THR A 446 -13.18 -9.27 25.93
CA THR A 446 -13.56 -7.99 25.29
C THR A 446 -14.35 -7.14 26.26
#